data_AF-A0A6M6E038-F1
#
_entry.id   AF-A0A6M6E038-F1
#
_cell.length_a   1.000
_cell.length_b   1.000
_cell.length_c   1.000
_cell.angle_alpha   90.00
_cell.angle_beta   90.00
_cell.angle_gamma   90.00
#
_symmetry.space_group_name_H-M   'P 1'
#
loop_
_entity.id
_entity.type
_entity.pdbx_description
1 polymer ?
#
loop_
_entity_poly.entity_id
_entity_poly.type
_entity_poly.pdbx_seq_one_letter_code
_entity_poly.pdbx_strand_id
1 'polypeptide(L)'
;MVLVLILIAILIVGICLVVTKKNKRARVMVGIVLILFSFLNYPVISPFFIRWNGLEGTVSLIIFNLVVLLGGITTLSMGVLCIVQSRKY
;
A
#
# COMPACT_ATOMS: atom_id res chain seq x y z
N MET A 1 10.26 -4.51 15.71
CA MET A 1 9.18 -4.98 14.81
C MET A 1 8.69 -3.92 13.83
N VAL A 2 8.45 -2.68 14.27
CA VAL A 2 7.97 -1.56 13.43
C VAL A 2 8.79 -1.37 12.14
N LEU A 3 10.12 -1.32 12.25
CA LEU A 3 11.02 -1.11 11.10
C LEU A 3 10.92 -2.22 10.04
N VAL A 4 10.70 -3.47 10.46
CA VAL A 4 10.57 -4.62 9.55
C VAL A 4 9.28 -4.51 8.75
N LEU A 5 8.17 -4.13 9.39
CA LEU A 5 6.89 -3.87 8.74
C LEU A 5 7.00 -2.73 7.71
N ILE A 6 7.65 -1.62 8.08
CA ILE A 6 7.86 -0.49 7.16
C ILE A 6 8.72 -0.92 5.96
N LEU A 7 9.79 -1.69 6.18
CA LEU A 7 10.65 -2.18 5.11
C LEU A 7 9.87 -3.07 4.12
N ILE A 8 9.01 -3.94 4.64
CA ILE A 8 8.13 -4.80 3.85
C ILE A 8 7.13 -3.95 3.05
N ALA A 9 6.52 -2.94 3.68
CA ALA A 9 5.60 -2.04 2.98
C ALA A 9 6.28 -1.33 1.80
N ILE A 10 7.49 -0.81 2.01
CA ILE A 10 8.26 -0.12 0.96
C ILE A 10 8.63 -1.10 -0.15
N LEU A 11 9.04 -2.33 0.18
CA LEU A 11 9.35 -3.37 -0.80
C LEU A 11 8.12 -3.74 -1.63
N ILE A 12 6.95 -3.92 -1.01
CA ILE A 12 5.71 -4.24 -1.72
C ILE A 12 5.33 -3.09 -2.67
N VAL A 13 5.36 -1.85 -2.19
CA VAL A 13 5.04 -0.67 -3.01
C VAL A 13 6.05 -0.51 -4.15
N GLY A 14 7.34 -0.73 -3.88
CA GLY A 14 8.41 -0.67 -4.88
C GLY A 14 8.27 -1.74 -5.96
N ILE A 15 8.03 -2.99 -5.58
CA ILE A 15 7.81 -4.11 -6.51
C ILE A 15 6.56 -3.83 -7.34
N CYS A 16 5.48 -3.36 -6.72
CA CYS A 16 4.27 -2.94 -7.42
C CYS A 16 4.60 -1.87 -8.47
N LEU A 17 5.30 -0.79 -8.10
CA LEU A 17 5.67 0.26 -9.04
C LEU A 17 6.52 -0.24 -10.22
N VAL A 18 7.47 -1.14 -9.97
CA VAL A 18 8.37 -1.69 -11.00
C VAL A 18 7.61 -2.62 -11.95
N VAL A 19 6.84 -3.57 -11.41
CA VAL A 19 6.05 -4.54 -12.19
C VAL A 19 5.02 -3.81 -13.06
N THR A 20 4.43 -2.74 -12.53
CA THR A 20 3.39 -2.00 -13.23
C THR A 20 3.88 -0.85 -14.11
N LYS A 21 5.20 -0.68 -14.25
CA LYS A 21 5.82 0.36 -15.08
C LYS A 21 5.42 0.27 -16.56
N LYS A 22 5.21 -0.95 -17.08
CA LYS A 22 4.85 -1.17 -18.50
C LYS A 22 3.35 -1.07 -18.80
N ASN A 23 2.47 -1.27 -17.81
CA ASN A 23 1.02 -1.34 -18.03
C ASN A 23 0.27 -0.28 -17.20
N LYS A 24 -0.09 0.83 -17.86
CA LYS A 24 -0.80 1.98 -17.24
C LYS A 24 -2.09 1.56 -16.53
N ARG A 25 -2.89 0.66 -17.13
CA ARG A 25 -4.14 0.15 -16.54
C ARG A 25 -3.89 -0.72 -15.30
N ALA A 26 -2.87 -1.57 -15.35
CA ALA A 26 -2.52 -2.40 -14.21
C ALA A 26 -2.05 -1.52 -13.03
N ARG A 27 -1.40 -0.37 -13.27
CA ARG A 27 -0.86 0.49 -12.20
C ARG A 27 -1.96 1.08 -11.33
N VAL A 28 -3.07 1.49 -11.97
CA VAL A 28 -4.27 1.95 -11.30
C VAL A 28 -4.94 0.80 -10.53
N MET A 29 -5.06 -0.38 -11.14
CA MET A 29 -5.65 -1.55 -10.49
C MET A 29 -4.84 -1.99 -9.25
N VAL A 30 -3.51 -2.01 -9.34
CA VAL A 30 -2.60 -2.33 -8.23
C VAL A 30 -2.71 -1.29 -7.11
N GLY A 31 -2.79 0.00 -7.44
CA GLY A 31 -3.01 1.04 -6.43
C GLY A 31 -4.35 0.89 -5.71
N ILE A 32 -5.43 0.55 -6.41
CA ILE A 32 -6.74 0.26 -5.82
C ILE A 32 -6.66 -0.96 -4.90
N VAL A 33 -6.02 -2.05 -5.36
CA VAL A 33 -5.83 -3.27 -4.57
C VAL A 33 -5.01 -2.99 -3.31
N LEU A 34 -3.95 -2.19 -3.38
CA LEU A 34 -3.15 -1.78 -2.22
C LEU A 34 -3.98 -1.01 -1.18
N ILE A 35 -4.84 -0.09 -1.62
CA ILE A 35 -5.75 0.64 -0.72
C ILE A 35 -6.75 -0.33 -0.10
N LEU A 36 -7.39 -1.17 -0.91
CA LEU A 36 -8.37 -2.15 -0.44
C LEU A 36 -7.75 -3.13 0.57
N PHE A 37 -6.52 -3.56 0.28
CA PHE A 37 -5.74 -4.43 1.15
C PHE A 37 -5.44 -3.74 2.49
N SER A 38 -5.03 -2.47 2.48
CA SER A 38 -4.79 -1.71 3.72
C SER A 38 -6.06 -1.65 4.60
N PHE A 39 -7.23 -1.38 4.01
CA PHE A 39 -8.49 -1.33 4.74
C PHE A 39 -8.95 -2.69 5.29
N LEU A 40 -8.85 -3.76 4.50
CA LEU A 40 -9.30 -5.10 4.90
C LEU A 40 -8.31 -5.79 5.86
N ASN A 41 -7.02 -5.49 5.73
CA ASN A 41 -5.97 -6.09 6.53
C ASN A 41 -6.03 -5.58 7.99
N TYR A 42 -6.43 -4.32 8.21
CA TYR A 42 -6.53 -3.75 9.56
C TYR A 42 -7.41 -4.58 10.51
N PRO A 43 -8.71 -4.82 10.25
CA PRO A 43 -9.58 -5.56 11.17
C PRO A 43 -9.20 -7.04 11.29
N VAL A 44 -8.58 -7.63 10.26
CA VAL A 44 -8.20 -9.05 10.26
C VAL A 44 -6.94 -9.30 11.09
N ILE A 45 -5.94 -8.42 11.00
CA ILE A 45 -4.64 -8.58 11.66
C ILE A 45 -4.59 -7.87 13.03
N SER A 46 -5.40 -6.83 13.24
CA SER A 46 -5.54 -6.12 14.52
C SER A 46 -5.70 -7.05 15.73
N PRO A 47 -6.65 -8.01 15.77
CA PRO A 47 -6.86 -8.86 16.95
C PRO A 47 -5.65 -9.78 17.25
N PHE A 48 -4.89 -10.18 16.22
CA PHE A 48 -3.67 -10.97 16.39
C PHE A 48 -2.54 -10.13 17.01
N PHE A 49 -2.34 -8.89 16.52
CA PHE A 49 -1.30 -8.00 17.02
C PHE A 49 -1.60 -7.45 18.41
N ILE A 50 -2.87 -7.18 18.73
CA ILE A 50 -3.33 -6.82 20.09
C ILE A 50 -2.98 -7.94 21.07
N ARG A 51 -3.17 -9.20 20.68
CA ARG A 51 -2.94 -10.34 21.57
C ARG A 51 -1.46 -10.66 21.80
N TRP A 52 -0.60 -10.38 20.81
CA TRP A 52 0.83 -10.68 20.90
C TRP A 52 1.66 -9.53 21.46
N ASN A 53 1.40 -8.29 21.02
CA ASN A 53 2.23 -7.12 21.34
C ASN A 53 1.41 -5.96 21.94
N GLY A 54 0.13 -6.19 22.29
CA GLY A 54 -0.71 -5.19 22.94
C GLY A 54 -0.78 -3.86 22.19
N LEU A 55 -0.46 -2.78 22.90
CA LEU A 55 -0.50 -1.41 22.38
C LEU A 55 0.59 -1.16 21.33
N GLU A 56 1.83 -1.63 21.56
CA GLU A 56 2.95 -1.42 20.63
C GLU A 56 2.73 -2.13 19.29
N GLY A 57 2.09 -3.30 19.33
CA GLY A 57 1.72 -4.06 18.15
C GLY A 57 0.66 -3.33 17.32
N THR A 58 -0.35 -2.80 18.01
CA THR A 58 -1.43 -2.02 17.38
C THR A 58 -0.90 -0.75 16.72
N VAL A 59 -0.04 0.00 17.41
CA VAL A 59 0.60 1.21 16.86
C VAL A 59 1.46 0.88 15.63
N SER A 60 2.25 -0.20 15.68
CA SER A 60 3.03 -0.66 14.52
C SER A 60 2.14 -1.00 13.32
N LEU A 61 1.00 -1.64 13.56
CA LEU A 61 0.06 -2.04 12.52
C LEU A 61 -0.63 -0.82 11.89
N ILE A 62 -1.00 0.17 12.70
CA ILE A 62 -1.57 1.45 12.24
C ILE A 62 -0.56 2.17 11.33
N ILE A 63 0.69 2.30 11.77
CA ILE A 63 1.76 2.95 10.99
C ILE A 63 2.00 2.20 9.68
N PHE A 64 2.07 0.87 9.72
CA PHE A 64 2.20 0.04 8.53
C PHE A 64 1.09 0.31 7.52
N ASN A 65 -0.17 0.30 7.97
CA ASN A 65 -1.30 0.53 7.09
C ASN A 65 -1.33 1.94 6.51
N LEU A 66 -0.94 2.95 7.28
CA LEU A 66 -0.78 4.32 6.81
C LEU A 66 0.25 4.42 5.68
N VAL A 67 1.41 3.77 5.85
CA VAL A 67 2.47 3.75 4.83
C VAL A 67 1.99 3.04 3.56
N VAL A 68 1.32 1.88 3.70
CA VAL A 68 0.75 1.14 2.56
C VAL A 68 -0.32 1.96 1.85
N LEU A 69 -1.17 2.67 2.60
CA LEU A 69 -2.23 3.51 2.05
C LEU A 69 -1.66 4.71 1.28
N LEU A 70 -0.65 5.40 1.83
CA LEU A 70 0.10 6.46 1.13
C LEU A 70 0.79 5.92 -0.13
N GLY A 71 1.38 4.72 -0.07
CA GLY A 71 1.96 4.02 -1.21
C GLY A 71 0.92 3.69 -2.29
N GLY A 72 -0.27 3.24 -1.89
CA GLY A 72 -1.39 2.99 -2.79
C GLY A 72 -1.87 4.27 -3.48
N ILE A 73 -2.09 5.35 -2.71
CA ILE A 73 -2.51 6.66 -3.24
C ILE A 73 -1.50 7.21 -4.23
N THR A 74 -0.21 7.24 -3.88
CA THR A 74 0.85 7.74 -4.79
C THR A 74 0.92 6.92 -6.08
N THR A 75 0.79 5.60 -5.99
CA THR A 75 0.78 4.71 -7.15
C THR A 75 -0.44 4.97 -8.04
N LEU A 76 -1.61 5.18 -7.44
CA LEU A 76 -2.85 5.55 -8.11
C LEU A 76 -2.75 6.90 -8.81
N SER A 77 -2.35 7.95 -8.07
CA SER A 77 -2.18 9.31 -8.59
C SER A 77 -1.24 9.34 -9.79
N MET A 78 -0.11 8.64 -9.70
CA MET A 78 0.86 8.58 -10.79
C MET A 78 0.36 7.73 -11.97
N GLY A 79 -0.45 6.70 -11.71
CA GLY A 79 -1.16 5.95 -12.75
C GLY A 79 -2.19 6.80 -13.50
N VAL A 80 -3.01 7.57 -12.77
CA VAL A 80 -4.03 8.46 -13.33
C VAL A 80 -3.38 9.59 -14.13
N LEU A 81 -2.35 10.26 -13.60
CA LEU A 81 -1.61 11.29 -14.33
C LEU A 81 -1.02 10.74 -15.64
N CYS A 82 -0.46 9.54 -15.62
CA CYS A 82 0.11 8.91 -16.82
C CYS A 82 -0.96 8.54 -17.86
N ILE A 83 -2.19 8.21 -17.43
CA ILE A 83 -3.34 7.98 -18.32
C ILE A 83 -3.84 9.30 -18.92
N VAL A 84 -4.01 10.33 -18.10
CA VAL A 84 -4.47 11.67 -18.55
C VAL A 84 -3.50 12.26 -19.57
N GLN A 85 -2.19 12.14 -19.33
CA GLN A 85 -1.16 12.62 -20.25
C GLN A 85 -1.13 11.83 -21.57
N SER A 86 -1.49 10.54 -21.53
CA SER A 86 -1.59 9.69 -22.72
C SER A 86 -2.81 9.96 -23.61
N ARG A 87 -3.82 10.70 -23.12
CA ARG A 87 -5.00 11.11 -23.91
C ARG A 87 -4.85 12.49 -24.55
N LYS A 88 -3.79 13.22 -24.22
CA LYS A 88 -3.49 14.55 -24.77
C LYS A 88 -2.57 14.51 -26.01
N TYR A 89 -2.03 13.34 -26.35
CA TYR A 89 -1.27 13.06 -27.58
C TYR A 89 -2.03 12.02 -28.39
#